data_AF-A0A645D8J6-F1
#
_entry.id   AF-A0A645D8J6-F1
#
_cell.length_a   1.000
_cell.length_b   1.000
_cell.length_c   1.000
_cell.angle_alpha   90.00
_cell.angle_beta   90.00
_cell.angle_gamma   90.00
#
_symmetry.space_group_name_H-M   'P 1'
#
loop_
_entity.id
_entity.type
_entity.pdbx_description
1 polymer ?
#
loop_
_entity_poly.entity_id
_entity_poly.type
_entity_poly.pdbx_seq_one_letter_code
_entity_poly.pdbx_strand_id
1 'polypeptide(L)'
;MNRDEYISYYNDFIINNLVFTFIRNNNMNDLIDIALMDFISENNEEYVETLKIYCENNGDMQKTSAQLHIHYNTLKYRLQKIKDLYCMDIFDSDYTLKLKLSFLALDFLQSKM
;
A
#
# COMPACT_ATOMS: atom_id res chain seq x y z
N MET A 1 -17.72 9.65 30.88
CA MET A 1 -16.81 10.71 30.40
C MET A 1 -15.39 10.18 30.55
N ASN A 2 -14.75 9.87 29.42
CA ASN A 2 -13.30 9.96 29.20
C ASN A 2 -13.13 9.78 27.70
N ARG A 3 -13.17 10.92 26.97
CA ARG A 3 -12.63 10.95 25.62
C ARG A 3 -11.15 11.24 25.84
N ASP A 4 -10.34 10.20 25.80
CA ASP A 4 -8.90 10.39 25.65
C ASP A 4 -8.71 11.14 24.34
N GLU A 5 -8.43 12.44 24.43
CA GLU A 5 -8.05 13.26 23.29
C GLU A 5 -6.79 12.62 22.70
N TYR A 6 -6.94 12.00 21.53
CA TYR A 6 -5.81 11.47 20.77
C TYR A 6 -4.89 12.65 20.42
N ILE A 7 -3.83 12.84 21.20
CA ILE A 7 -2.73 13.73 20.83
C ILE A 7 -2.01 13.02 19.69
N SER A 8 -2.40 13.33 18.46
CA SER A 8 -1.61 12.93 17.30
C SER A 8 -0.57 14.00 17.03
N TYR A 9 0.69 13.58 17.00
CA TYR A 9 1.81 14.47 16.75
C TYR A 9 1.90 14.73 15.25
N TYR A 10 2.39 15.92 14.88
CA TYR A 10 2.66 16.25 13.48
C TYR A 10 3.45 15.13 12.75
N ASN A 11 4.37 14.49 13.47
CA ASN A 11 5.16 13.35 13.00
C ASN A 11 4.30 12.16 12.50
N ASP A 12 3.13 11.94 13.07
CA ASP A 12 2.24 10.84 12.69
C ASP A 12 1.62 11.03 11.29
N PHE A 13 1.57 12.27 10.81
CA PHE A 13 1.00 12.63 9.52
C PHE A 13 2.02 13.09 8.49
N ILE A 14 3.33 13.10 8.80
CA ILE A 14 4.35 13.63 7.87
C ILE A 14 4.27 12.94 6.51
N ILE A 15 4.19 11.60 6.49
CA ILE A 15 4.12 10.84 5.23
C ILE A 15 2.84 11.16 4.45
N ASN A 16 1.70 11.19 5.15
CA ASN A 16 0.40 11.57 4.57
C ASN A 16 0.43 12.97 3.96
N ASN A 17 0.96 13.94 4.70
CA ASN A 17 1.12 15.33 4.26
C ASN A 17 2.12 15.45 3.11
N LEU A 18 3.21 14.68 3.12
CA LEU A 18 4.21 14.66 2.06
C LEU A 18 3.60 14.13 0.76
N VAL A 19 2.92 12.98 0.80
CA VAL A 19 2.26 12.40 -0.37
C VAL A 19 1.17 13.33 -0.90
N PHE A 20 0.33 13.86 -0.02
CA PHE A 20 -0.72 14.81 -0.40
C PHE A 20 -0.15 16.08 -1.06
N THR A 21 0.90 16.65 -0.47
CA THR A 21 1.56 17.85 -0.99
C THR A 21 2.24 17.55 -2.32
N PHE A 22 2.84 16.38 -2.47
CA PHE A 22 3.47 15.97 -3.72
C PHE A 22 2.44 15.89 -4.85
N ILE A 23 1.35 15.15 -4.65
CA ILE A 23 0.29 14.96 -5.66
C ILE A 23 -0.39 16.28 -6.02
N ARG A 24 -0.56 17.19 -5.05
CA ARG A 24 -1.18 18.50 -5.29
C ARG A 24 -0.32 19.39 -6.21
N ASN A 25 1.00 19.21 -6.19
CA ASN A 25 1.94 20.10 -6.89
C ASN A 25 2.64 19.44 -8.11
N ASN A 26 2.48 18.13 -8.32
CA ASN A 26 3.12 17.36 -9.38
C ASN A 26 2.11 16.48 -10.12
N ASN A 27 2.55 15.77 -11.17
CA ASN A 27 1.68 14.81 -11.84
C ASN A 27 1.52 13.56 -10.96
N MET A 28 0.31 13.02 -10.87
CA MET A 28 0.04 11.79 -10.12
C MET A 28 0.86 10.61 -10.64
N ASN A 29 1.10 10.57 -11.95
CA ASN A 29 1.91 9.54 -12.61
C ASN A 29 3.39 9.58 -12.20
N ASP A 30 3.85 10.66 -11.55
CA ASP A 30 5.22 10.76 -11.02
C ASP A 30 5.38 9.96 -9.73
N LEU A 31 4.27 9.63 -9.05
CA LEU A 31 4.26 8.85 -7.80
C LEU A 31 3.63 7.47 -7.98
N ILE A 32 2.49 7.39 -8.66
CA ILE A 32 1.70 6.17 -8.79
C ILE A 32 2.36 5.24 -9.82
N ASP A 33 2.70 4.03 -9.38
CA ASP A 33 3.24 3.01 -10.27
C ASP A 33 2.20 2.53 -11.31
N ILE A 34 2.56 2.53 -12.59
CA ILE A 34 1.66 2.12 -13.68
C ILE A 34 1.30 0.63 -13.56
N ALA A 35 2.27 -0.23 -13.20
CA ALA A 35 2.01 -1.65 -13.02
C ALA A 35 1.03 -1.91 -11.86
N LEU A 36 1.02 -1.03 -10.85
CA LEU A 36 0.02 -1.09 -9.79
C LEU A 36 -1.39 -0.75 -10.30
N MET A 37 -1.52 0.23 -11.19
CA MET A 37 -2.82 0.61 -11.77
C MET A 37 -3.40 -0.54 -12.61
N ASP A 38 -2.57 -1.15 -13.45
CA ASP A 38 -2.94 -2.32 -14.25
C ASP A 38 -3.35 -3.48 -13.33
N PHE A 39 -2.52 -3.77 -12.31
CA PHE A 39 -2.81 -4.77 -11.30
C PHE A 39 -4.16 -4.56 -10.60
N ILE A 40 -4.46 -3.34 -10.14
CA ILE A 40 -5.74 -3.04 -9.48
C ILE A 40 -6.91 -3.27 -10.43
N SER A 41 -6.76 -2.93 -11.71
CA SER A 41 -7.83 -3.09 -12.70
C SER A 41 -8.10 -4.56 -13.10
N GLU A 42 -7.06 -5.40 -13.07
CA GLU A 42 -7.13 -6.79 -13.55
C GLU A 42 -7.41 -7.82 -12.43
N ASN A 43 -7.30 -7.42 -11.16
CA ASN A 43 -7.40 -8.35 -10.03
C ASN A 43 -8.62 -8.07 -9.15
N ASN A 44 -8.99 -9.09 -8.39
CA ASN A 44 -10.04 -8.94 -7.38
C ASN A 44 -9.51 -8.19 -6.14
N GLU A 45 -10.44 -7.77 -5.29
CA GLU A 45 -10.16 -7.04 -4.05
C GLU A 45 -9.20 -7.81 -3.12
N GLU A 46 -9.28 -9.14 -3.10
CA GLU A 46 -8.45 -10.00 -2.24
C GLU A 46 -6.95 -9.90 -2.56
N TYR A 47 -6.57 -9.91 -3.84
CA TYR A 47 -5.16 -9.76 -4.25
C TYR A 47 -4.67 -8.33 -4.04
N VAL A 48 -5.52 -7.34 -4.31
CA VAL A 48 -5.21 -5.92 -4.09
C VAL A 48 -4.99 -5.64 -2.61
N GLU A 49 -5.89 -6.13 -1.75
CA GLU A 49 -5.77 -6.04 -0.28
C GLU A 49 -4.52 -6.76 0.23
N THR A 50 -4.22 -7.96 -0.31
CA THR A 50 -3.00 -8.71 0.04
C THR A 50 -1.74 -7.87 -0.20
N LEU A 51 -1.63 -7.24 -1.38
CA LEU A 51 -0.48 -6.40 -1.72
C LEU A 51 -0.43 -5.13 -0.87
N LYS A 52 -1.58 -4.48 -0.66
CA LYS A 52 -1.69 -3.27 0.18
C LYS A 52 -1.22 -3.54 1.61
N ILE A 53 -1.77 -4.56 2.26
CA ILE A 53 -1.40 -4.93 3.65
C ILE A 53 0.05 -5.39 3.75
N TYR A 54 0.58 -6.05 2.71
CA TYR A 54 2.00 -6.40 2.65
C TYR A 54 2.89 -5.14 2.62
N CYS A 55 2.55 -4.14 1.80
CA CYS A 55 3.27 -2.87 1.74
C CYS A 55 3.14 -2.06 3.03
N GLU A 56 1.94 -2.01 3.64
CA GLU A 56 1.69 -1.33 4.91
C GLU A 56 2.56 -1.88 6.04
N ASN A 57 2.71 -3.21 6.08
CA ASN A 57 3.58 -3.92 7.02
C ASN A 57 5.07 -3.92 6.64
N ASN A 58 5.47 -3.08 5.66
CA ASN A 58 6.85 -2.94 5.20
C ASN A 58 7.48 -4.27 4.75
N GLY A 59 6.69 -5.14 4.12
CA GLY A 59 7.12 -6.45 3.64
C GLY A 59 7.22 -7.54 4.71
N ASP A 60 6.76 -7.28 5.94
CA ASP A 60 6.78 -8.26 7.03
C ASP A 60 5.72 -9.35 6.83
N MET A 61 6.15 -10.48 6.28
CA MET A 61 5.30 -11.64 6.00
C MET A 61 4.52 -12.15 7.23
N GLN A 62 5.10 -12.10 8.43
CA GLN A 62 4.44 -12.60 9.63
C GLN A 62 3.28 -11.66 10.01
N LYS A 63 3.56 -10.36 10.09
CA LYS A 63 2.53 -9.35 10.39
C LYS A 63 1.44 -9.32 9.32
N THR A 64 1.82 -9.37 8.05
CA THR A 64 0.87 -9.41 6.94
C THR A 64 -0.03 -10.63 7.01
N SER A 65 0.52 -11.82 7.26
CA SER A 65 -0.29 -13.05 7.37
C SER A 65 -1.26 -13.00 8.54
N ALA A 66 -0.82 -12.46 9.69
CA ALA A 66 -1.65 -12.29 10.87
C ALA A 66 -2.79 -11.28 10.63
N GLN A 67 -2.50 -10.14 9.99
CA GLN A 67 -3.49 -9.09 9.69
C GLN A 67 -4.50 -9.52 8.63
N LEU A 68 -4.07 -10.28 7.62
CA LEU A 68 -4.97 -10.86 6.61
C LEU A 68 -5.74 -12.09 7.13
N HIS A 69 -5.44 -12.57 8.35
CA HIS A 69 -5.99 -13.81 8.90
C HIS A 69 -5.80 -15.03 7.98
N ILE A 70 -4.66 -15.11 7.29
CA ILE A 70 -4.29 -16.22 6.41
C ILE A 70 -3.01 -16.90 6.86
N HIS A 71 -2.82 -18.15 6.44
CA HIS A 71 -1.56 -18.84 6.70
C HIS A 71 -0.40 -18.23 5.89
N TYR A 72 0.80 -18.24 6.47
CA TYR A 72 2.04 -17.75 5.84
C TYR A 72 2.26 -18.30 4.42
N ASN A 73 2.04 -19.61 4.21
CA ASN A 73 2.20 -20.23 2.90
C ASN A 73 1.20 -19.71 1.86
N THR A 74 -0.03 -19.41 2.28
CA THR A 74 -1.05 -18.81 1.40
C THR A 74 -0.62 -17.41 0.98
N LEU A 75 -0.13 -16.61 1.94
CA LEU A 75 0.43 -15.29 1.64
C LEU A 75 1.59 -15.40 0.66
N LYS A 76 2.57 -16.27 0.93
CA LYS A 76 3.73 -16.50 0.07
C LYS A 76 3.31 -16.85 -1.36
N TYR A 77 2.32 -17.74 -1.51
CA TYR A 77 1.79 -18.11 -2.82
C TYR A 77 1.17 -16.91 -3.55
N ARG A 78 0.34 -16.11 -2.86
CA ARG A 78 -0.28 -14.92 -3.47
C ARG A 78 0.77 -13.90 -3.92
N LEU A 79 1.75 -13.60 -3.06
CA LEU A 79 2.81 -12.65 -3.37
C LEU A 79 3.71 -13.13 -4.51
N GLN A 80 4.06 -14.41 -4.55
CA GLN A 80 4.81 -14.99 -5.67
C GLN A 80 4.03 -14.85 -6.99
N LYS A 81 2.73 -15.13 -6.97
CA LYS A 81 1.87 -14.96 -8.15
C LYS A 81 1.78 -13.50 -8.59
N ILE A 82 1.72 -12.55 -7.65
CA ILE A 82 1.73 -11.11 -7.94
C ILE A 82 3.04 -10.72 -8.64
N LYS A 83 4.18 -11.16 -8.11
CA LYS A 83 5.50 -10.91 -8.70
C LYS A 83 5.60 -11.46 -10.13
N ASP A 84 5.20 -12.71 -10.32
CA ASP A 84 5.42 -13.42 -11.58
C ASP A 84 4.47 -12.95 -12.70
N LEU A 85 3.22 -12.59 -12.38
CA LEU A 85 2.23 -12.17 -13.38
C LEU A 85 2.35 -10.69 -13.75
N TYR A 86 2.71 -9.82 -12.80
CA TYR A 86 2.69 -8.37 -13.00
C TYR A 86 4.08 -7.76 -13.04
N CYS A 87 5.14 -8.58 -13.07
CA CYS A 87 6.54 -8.15 -13.09
C CYS A 87 6.90 -7.14 -11.97
N MET A 88 6.17 -7.22 -10.86
CA MET A 88 6.35 -6.35 -9.70
C MET A 88 7.35 -6.98 -8.73
N ASP A 89 8.54 -6.40 -8.57
CA ASP A 89 9.52 -6.94 -7.61
C ASP A 89 9.23 -6.50 -6.18
N ILE A 90 8.12 -6.99 -5.64
CA ILE A 90 7.61 -6.67 -4.30
C ILE A 90 8.51 -7.19 -3.16
N PHE A 91 9.66 -7.80 -3.45
CA PHE A 91 10.66 -8.16 -2.45
C PHE A 91 11.81 -7.14 -2.38
N ASP A 92 11.85 -6.20 -3.32
CA ASP A 92 12.69 -5.02 -3.23
C ASP A 92 12.05 -3.99 -2.28
N SER A 93 12.85 -3.46 -1.35
CA SER A 93 12.35 -2.56 -0.31
C SER A 93 11.93 -1.20 -0.87
N ASP A 94 12.69 -0.69 -1.85
CA ASP A 94 12.42 0.61 -2.45
C ASP A 94 11.16 0.55 -3.32
N TYR A 95 10.98 -0.57 -4.05
CA TYR A 95 9.77 -0.83 -4.81
C TYR A 95 8.55 -1.01 -3.90
N THR A 96 8.68 -1.77 -2.81
CA THR A 96 7.61 -1.92 -1.81
C THR A 96 7.22 -0.57 -1.19
N LEU A 97 8.20 0.30 -0.91
CA LEU A 97 7.93 1.67 -0.46
C LEU A 97 7.21 2.48 -1.53
N LYS A 98 7.64 2.42 -2.80
CA LYS A 98 6.95 3.09 -3.92
C LYS A 98 5.50 2.65 -4.03
N LEU A 99 5.22 1.36 -3.92
CA LEU A 99 3.87 0.81 -3.93
C LEU A 99 3.05 1.31 -2.73
N LYS A 100 3.64 1.33 -1.52
CA LYS A 100 3.00 1.90 -0.33
C LYS A 100 2.58 3.36 -0.53
N LEU A 101 3.47 4.18 -1.09
CA LEU A 101 3.17 5.58 -1.38
C LEU A 101 2.11 5.72 -2.50
N SER A 102 2.14 4.81 -3.48
CA SER A 102 1.14 4.75 -4.56
C SER A 102 -0.26 4.41 -4.01
N PHE A 103 -0.38 3.42 -3.13
CA PHE A 103 -1.65 3.11 -2.46
C PHE A 103 -2.16 4.29 -1.63
N LEU A 104 -1.27 4.95 -0.88
CA LEU A 104 -1.64 6.11 -0.10
C LEU A 104 -2.14 7.27 -0.98
N ALA A 105 -1.48 7.50 -2.12
CA ALA A 105 -1.91 8.45 -3.13
C ALA A 105 -3.32 8.14 -3.65
N LEU A 106 -3.57 6.87 -3.99
CA LEU A 106 -4.86 6.41 -4.50
C LEU A 106 -5.98 6.55 -3.46
N ASP A 107 -5.72 6.20 -2.20
CA ASP A 107 -6.68 6.38 -1.10
C ASP A 107 -7.12 7.85 -0.96
N PHE A 108 -6.17 8.79 -1.08
CA PHE A 108 -6.49 10.22 -1.06
C PHE A 108 -7.38 10.64 -2.23
N LEU A 109 -7.16 10.09 -3.43
CA LEU A 109 -7.95 10.41 -4.61
C LEU A 109 -9.37 9.84 -4.52
N GLN A 110 -9.50 8.62 -4.01
CA GLN A 110 -10.79 7.97 -3.80
C GLN A 110 -11.61 8.63 -2.67
N SER A 111 -10.97 9.15 -1.63
CA SER A 111 -11.65 9.86 -0.52
C SER A 111 -12.28 11.22 -0.91
N LYS A 112 -12.00 11.72 -2.11
CA LYS A 112 -12.51 13.00 -2.64
C LYS A 112 -13.61 12.85 -3.70
N MET A 113 -14.03 11.62 -4.01
CA MET A 113 -15.20 11.30 -4.83
C MET A 113 -16.40 10.96 -3.95
#